data_AF-A0A966V974-F1
#
_entry.id   AF-A0A966V974-F1
#
_cell.length_a   1.000
_cell.length_b   1.000
_cell.length_c   1.000
_cell.angle_alpha   90.00
_cell.angle_beta   90.00
_cell.angle_gamma   90.00
#
_symmetry.space_group_name_H-M   'P 1'
#
loop_
_entity.id
_entity.type
_entity.pdbx_description
1 polymer ?
#
loop_
_entity_poly.entity_id
_entity_poly.type
_entity_poly.pdbx_seq_one_letter_code
_entity_poly.pdbx_strand_id
1 'polypeptide(L)'
;ITSGSQNILNVRSGSVVFFAGTGVAPSSGFDLDIQGTGTVNGGSVRIAGNSTVYSLSSNGSINRTGTGNQEMFGVVMGGTSTTQTKQNPLRVEFNANQGGTAGYAVLRLNATHTTVGSGPKLLQTWEFAGVERSVVNITGSIGVGITTPSASIHISSSLGLPPMLALTPHHPLPTTGVPTGSFMVSSSVPPKPFFWDGSLWNALY
;
A
#
# COMPACT_ATOMS: atom_id res chain seq x y z
N ILE A 1 -34.50 -49.06 -9.74
CA ILE A 1 -33.82 -47.93 -10.42
C ILE A 1 -33.04 -47.20 -9.34
N THR A 2 -31.74 -47.48 -9.22
CA THR A 2 -30.85 -46.90 -8.22
C THR A 2 -30.45 -45.50 -8.68
N SER A 3 -30.79 -44.50 -7.86
CA SER A 3 -30.45 -43.09 -8.02
C SER A 3 -28.93 -42.91 -7.98
N GLY A 4 -28.29 -42.74 -9.14
CA GLY A 4 -26.84 -42.60 -9.24
C GLY A 4 -26.32 -41.86 -10.49
N SER A 5 -27.17 -41.10 -11.19
CA SER A 5 -26.72 -40.32 -12.35
C SER A 5 -26.14 -38.98 -11.89
N GLN A 6 -24.82 -38.81 -11.96
CA GLN A 6 -24.21 -37.48 -11.86
C GLN A 6 -24.53 -36.71 -13.15
N ASN A 7 -25.11 -35.51 -13.02
CA ASN A 7 -25.41 -34.66 -14.15
C ASN A 7 -24.13 -33.91 -14.57
N ILE A 8 -23.30 -34.56 -15.38
CA ILE A 8 -22.00 -34.04 -15.82
C ILE A 8 -22.19 -33.25 -17.12
N LEU A 9 -22.09 -31.92 -17.05
CA LEU A 9 -21.99 -31.08 -18.24
C LEU A 9 -20.52 -31.07 -18.71
N ASN A 10 -20.22 -31.82 -19.78
CA ASN A 10 -18.89 -31.89 -20.39
C ASN A 10 -18.83 -31.03 -21.67
N VAL A 11 -18.33 -29.81 -21.57
CA VAL A 11 -18.14 -28.93 -22.73
C VAL A 11 -16.72 -29.08 -23.26
N ARG A 12 -16.59 -29.74 -24.43
CA ARG A 12 -15.31 -30.00 -25.08
C ARG A 12 -14.78 -28.81 -25.90
N SER A 13 -15.66 -27.88 -26.29
CA SER A 13 -15.35 -26.55 -26.81
C SER A 13 -16.61 -25.65 -26.76
N GLY A 14 -16.44 -24.34 -26.50
CA GLY A 14 -17.54 -23.37 -26.38
C GLY A 14 -17.65 -22.74 -24.97
N SER A 15 -18.61 -21.84 -24.78
CA SER A 15 -18.91 -21.21 -23.49
C SER A 15 -20.16 -21.83 -22.87
N VAL A 16 -20.09 -22.17 -21.57
CA VAL A 16 -21.30 -22.46 -20.77
C VAL A 16 -21.85 -21.12 -20.30
N VAL A 17 -23.15 -20.90 -20.52
CA VAL A 17 -23.90 -19.78 -19.96
C VAL A 17 -25.04 -20.40 -19.17
N PHE A 18 -25.07 -20.18 -17.85
CA PHE A 18 -26.16 -20.64 -17.01
C PHE A 18 -27.27 -19.60 -17.00
N PHE A 19 -28.42 -19.96 -17.57
CA PHE A 19 -29.62 -19.15 -17.52
C PHE A 19 -30.43 -19.54 -16.29
N ALA A 20 -30.84 -18.57 -15.48
CA ALA A 20 -31.80 -18.77 -14.41
C ALA A 20 -33.22 -18.92 -15.00
N GLY A 21 -33.58 -20.10 -15.49
CA GLY A 21 -34.96 -20.48 -15.77
C GLY A 21 -35.62 -19.83 -16.99
N THR A 22 -36.82 -20.31 -17.30
CA THR A 22 -37.49 -20.29 -18.61
C THR A 22 -37.79 -18.90 -19.18
N GLY A 23 -37.17 -18.56 -20.32
CA GLY A 23 -37.79 -17.74 -21.37
C GLY A 23 -37.84 -16.22 -21.16
N VAL A 24 -37.22 -15.66 -20.12
CA VAL A 24 -37.10 -14.20 -19.96
C VAL A 24 -35.66 -13.77 -20.20
N ALA A 25 -35.48 -12.81 -21.11
CA ALA A 25 -34.17 -12.22 -21.37
C ALA A 25 -33.59 -11.66 -20.07
N PRO A 26 -32.32 -11.97 -19.72
CA PRO A 26 -31.72 -11.52 -18.48
C PRO A 26 -31.64 -9.99 -18.47
N SER A 27 -32.41 -9.33 -17.61
CA SER A 27 -32.37 -7.87 -17.49
C SER A 27 -31.22 -7.34 -16.63
N SER A 28 -30.37 -8.22 -16.09
CA SER A 28 -29.07 -7.87 -15.48
C SER A 28 -28.30 -9.16 -15.16
N GLY A 29 -27.23 -9.43 -15.92
CA GLY A 29 -26.49 -10.69 -15.91
C GLY A 29 -25.55 -10.86 -14.71
N PHE A 30 -25.72 -11.98 -14.01
CA PHE A 30 -24.70 -12.56 -13.14
C PHE A 30 -24.67 -14.06 -13.39
N ASP A 31 -23.51 -14.59 -13.78
CA ASP A 31 -23.28 -16.02 -13.98
C ASP A 31 -22.04 -16.42 -13.15
N LEU A 32 -22.17 -17.48 -12.35
CA LEU A 32 -21.24 -17.89 -11.29
C LEU A 32 -21.08 -19.41 -11.32
N ASP A 33 -19.87 -19.87 -11.62
CA ASP A 33 -19.50 -21.28 -11.53
C ASP A 33 -18.77 -21.56 -10.20
N ILE A 34 -19.36 -22.38 -9.34
CA ILE A 34 -18.79 -22.87 -8.08
C ILE A 34 -18.71 -24.39 -8.16
N GLN A 35 -17.49 -24.93 -8.13
CA GLN A 35 -17.26 -26.37 -8.00
C GLN A 35 -16.78 -26.69 -6.59
N GLY A 36 -17.51 -27.54 -5.88
CA GLY A 36 -17.09 -28.09 -4.59
C GLY A 36 -16.10 -29.24 -4.76
N THR A 37 -15.00 -29.23 -4.00
CA THR A 37 -13.95 -30.27 -4.01
C THR A 37 -14.29 -31.49 -3.13
N GLY A 38 -15.54 -31.63 -2.66
CA GLY A 38 -15.96 -32.74 -1.80
C GLY A 38 -15.45 -32.68 -0.36
N THR A 39 -14.85 -31.57 0.08
CA THR A 39 -14.49 -31.30 1.49
C THR A 39 -15.27 -30.11 2.04
N VAL A 40 -15.51 -30.08 3.35
CA VAL A 40 -16.18 -28.97 4.03
C VAL A 40 -15.40 -27.68 3.75
N ASN A 41 -16.00 -26.75 2.99
CA ASN A 41 -15.46 -25.43 2.58
C ASN A 41 -14.38 -25.38 1.47
N GLY A 42 -14.35 -26.30 0.50
CA GLY A 42 -13.40 -26.25 -0.63
C GLY A 42 -14.04 -25.93 -1.98
N GLY A 43 -14.29 -24.67 -2.33
CA GLY A 43 -14.69 -24.26 -3.68
C GLY A 43 -13.72 -23.25 -4.26
N SER A 44 -13.24 -23.44 -5.49
CA SER A 44 -12.34 -22.50 -6.16
C SER A 44 -12.89 -22.08 -7.52
N VAL A 45 -12.91 -20.79 -7.80
CA VAL A 45 -13.21 -20.25 -9.13
C VAL A 45 -11.88 -19.98 -9.84
N ARG A 46 -11.59 -20.73 -10.91
CA ARG A 46 -10.38 -20.52 -11.72
C ARG A 46 -10.75 -19.79 -13.01
N ILE A 47 -10.35 -18.53 -13.13
CA ILE A 47 -10.46 -17.76 -14.37
C ILE A 47 -9.10 -17.84 -15.07
N ALA A 48 -8.96 -18.74 -16.05
CA ALA A 48 -7.74 -18.86 -16.85
C ALA A 48 -7.86 -17.93 -18.07
N GLY A 49 -6.87 -17.06 -18.29
CA GLY A 49 -6.89 -16.11 -19.39
C GLY A 49 -5.49 -15.83 -19.94
N ASN A 50 -5.29 -16.07 -21.24
CA ASN A 50 -4.12 -15.62 -21.99
C ASN A 50 -4.38 -14.17 -22.44
N SER A 51 -3.84 -13.17 -21.72
CA SER A 51 -4.10 -11.73 -21.96
C SER A 51 -5.52 -11.25 -21.64
N THR A 52 -6.25 -11.92 -20.75
CA THR A 52 -7.62 -11.55 -20.39
C THR A 52 -7.65 -10.44 -19.34
N VAL A 53 -8.40 -9.36 -19.62
CA VAL A 53 -8.67 -8.27 -18.68
C VAL A 53 -9.77 -8.69 -17.71
N TYR A 54 -9.47 -8.73 -16.41
CA TYR A 54 -10.48 -8.92 -15.36
C TYR A 54 -10.85 -7.54 -14.77
N SER A 55 -12.12 -7.15 -14.86
CA SER A 55 -12.61 -5.84 -14.43
C SER A 55 -13.75 -5.97 -13.42
N LEU A 56 -13.66 -5.21 -12.31
CA LEU A 56 -14.74 -5.00 -11.36
C LEU A 56 -15.27 -3.58 -11.58
N SER A 57 -16.42 -3.44 -12.23
CA SER A 57 -16.82 -2.19 -12.91
C SER A 57 -17.58 -1.17 -12.05
N SER A 58 -17.91 -1.46 -10.79
CA SER A 58 -18.66 -0.53 -9.93
C SER A 58 -18.24 -0.61 -8.45
N ASN A 59 -18.31 -1.78 -7.83
CA ASN A 59 -17.87 -2.01 -6.44
C ASN A 59 -17.31 -3.43 -6.27
N GLY A 60 -16.03 -3.62 -6.59
CA GLY A 60 -15.34 -4.89 -6.33
C GLY A 60 -14.79 -4.97 -4.91
N SER A 61 -15.28 -5.91 -4.09
CA SER A 61 -14.70 -6.18 -2.77
C SER A 61 -14.25 -7.64 -2.67
N ILE A 62 -13.00 -7.85 -2.23
CA ILE A 62 -12.51 -9.19 -1.84
C ILE A 62 -12.65 -9.27 -0.32
N ASN A 63 -13.68 -9.96 0.16
CA ASN A 63 -13.94 -10.12 1.59
C ASN A 63 -13.67 -11.57 2.04
N ARG A 64 -13.10 -11.74 3.23
CA ARG A 64 -12.88 -13.04 3.84
C ARG A 64 -13.82 -13.27 5.01
N THR A 65 -14.34 -14.48 5.11
CA THR A 65 -15.19 -14.93 6.21
C THR A 65 -14.50 -15.95 7.13
N GLY A 66 -13.20 -16.26 6.92
CA GLY A 66 -12.45 -17.24 7.74
C GLY A 66 -10.93 -17.04 7.77
N THR A 67 -10.28 -17.61 8.79
CA THR A 67 -8.88 -17.37 9.19
C THR A 67 -7.85 -18.36 8.61
N GLY A 68 -8.26 -19.35 7.81
CA GLY A 68 -7.39 -20.48 7.41
C GLY A 68 -6.24 -20.19 6.43
N ASN A 69 -6.33 -19.14 5.60
CA ASN A 69 -5.28 -18.77 4.62
C ASN A 69 -4.47 -17.55 5.11
N GLN A 70 -3.18 -17.46 4.78
CA GLN A 70 -2.33 -16.34 5.25
C GLN A 70 -2.51 -15.04 4.45
N GLU A 71 -3.11 -15.09 3.24
CA GLU A 71 -3.21 -13.94 2.33
C GLU A 71 -4.66 -13.73 1.82
N MET A 72 -5.10 -12.47 1.75
CA MET A 72 -6.41 -12.06 1.21
C MET A 72 -6.38 -11.77 -0.29
N PHE A 73 -5.29 -11.18 -0.73
CA PHE A 73 -5.09 -10.67 -2.06
C PHE A 73 -3.57 -10.64 -2.30
N GLY A 74 -3.11 -11.52 -3.17
CA GLY A 74 -1.72 -11.61 -3.59
C GLY A 74 -1.60 -11.34 -5.07
N VAL A 75 -0.73 -10.39 -5.42
CA VAL A 75 -0.42 -10.09 -6.81
C VAL A 75 1.05 -10.37 -7.03
N VAL A 76 1.35 -11.43 -7.78
CA VAL A 76 2.69 -11.69 -8.29
C VAL A 76 2.78 -11.08 -9.68
N MET A 77 3.66 -10.10 -9.84
CA MET A 77 3.84 -9.40 -11.10
C MET A 77 5.04 -9.99 -11.84
N GLY A 78 4.93 -10.13 -13.16
CA GLY A 78 6.05 -10.54 -14.00
C GLY A 78 7.17 -9.49 -14.02
N GLY A 79 8.33 -9.88 -14.56
CA GLY A 79 9.49 -8.99 -14.65
C GLY A 79 9.24 -7.73 -15.50
N THR A 80 9.86 -6.64 -15.07
CA THR A 80 9.92 -5.36 -15.80
C THR A 80 10.93 -5.45 -16.94
N SER A 81 10.51 -5.19 -18.19
CA SER A 81 11.39 -5.06 -19.36
C SER A 81 12.12 -3.72 -19.36
N THR A 82 13.43 -3.72 -19.54
CA THR A 82 14.26 -2.50 -19.60
C THR A 82 14.10 -1.70 -20.89
N THR A 83 13.30 -2.18 -21.85
CA THR A 83 13.18 -1.62 -23.20
C THR A 83 11.83 -0.94 -23.50
N GLN A 84 10.86 -0.94 -22.59
CA GLN A 84 9.56 -0.27 -22.79
C GLN A 84 9.31 0.79 -21.70
N THR A 85 9.07 2.04 -22.12
CA THR A 85 9.21 3.28 -21.33
C THR A 85 8.11 3.57 -20.30
N LYS A 86 7.15 2.67 -20.04
CA LYS A 86 6.21 2.80 -18.92
C LYS A 86 5.83 1.43 -18.36
N GLN A 87 6.16 1.18 -17.10
CA GLN A 87 5.82 -0.04 -16.38
C GLN A 87 5.26 0.30 -15.00
N ASN A 88 3.95 0.15 -14.86
CA ASN A 88 3.26 0.16 -13.59
C ASN A 88 2.85 -1.29 -13.31
N PRO A 89 3.73 -2.12 -12.73
CA PRO A 89 3.41 -3.53 -12.53
C PRO A 89 2.21 -3.68 -11.57
N LEU A 90 2.06 -2.76 -10.60
CA LEU A 90 0.88 -2.56 -9.77
C LEU A 90 0.63 -1.05 -9.65
N ARG A 91 -0.62 -0.64 -9.83
CA ARG A 91 -1.08 0.72 -9.58
C ARG A 91 -2.18 0.66 -8.53
N VAL A 92 -1.93 1.24 -7.35
CA VAL A 92 -2.95 1.52 -6.35
C VAL A 92 -3.30 3.00 -6.48
N GLU A 93 -4.47 3.30 -7.05
CA GLU A 93 -4.98 4.67 -7.17
C GLU A 93 -6.17 4.86 -6.23
N PHE A 94 -6.12 5.92 -5.43
CA PHE A 94 -7.27 6.40 -4.66
C PHE A 94 -7.82 7.65 -5.37
N ASN A 95 -9.03 7.59 -5.91
CA ASN A 95 -9.73 8.79 -6.39
C ASN A 95 -10.55 9.41 -5.23
N ALA A 96 -9.87 10.18 -4.38
CA ALA A 96 -10.48 10.85 -3.24
C ALA A 96 -11.13 12.19 -3.66
N ASN A 97 -12.21 12.13 -4.44
CA ASN A 97 -12.98 13.33 -4.77
C ASN A 97 -13.87 13.72 -3.57
N GLN A 98 -13.43 14.69 -2.75
CA GLN A 98 -14.14 15.06 -1.51
C GLN A 98 -14.71 16.47 -1.55
N GLY A 99 -15.95 16.61 -1.08
CA GLY A 99 -16.54 17.87 -0.64
C GLY A 99 -16.54 18.01 0.88
N GLY A 100 -16.43 19.24 1.36
CA GLY A 100 -16.91 19.68 2.66
C GLY A 100 -16.15 19.27 3.91
N THR A 101 -16.24 18.02 4.38
CA THR A 101 -16.02 17.77 5.84
C THR A 101 -15.57 16.37 6.33
N ALA A 102 -15.31 15.31 5.54
CA ALA A 102 -14.81 14.06 6.18
C ALA A 102 -14.01 13.05 5.33
N GLY A 103 -12.88 12.62 5.91
CA GLY A 103 -12.44 11.21 5.99
C GLY A 103 -11.46 10.75 4.92
N TYR A 104 -10.15 10.92 5.14
CA TYR A 104 -9.13 10.45 4.19
C TYR A 104 -9.15 8.92 4.01
N ALA A 105 -9.18 8.47 2.75
CA ALA A 105 -8.73 7.13 2.39
C ALA A 105 -7.25 7.20 1.99
N VAL A 106 -6.37 6.74 2.87
CA VAL A 106 -4.93 6.58 2.63
C VAL A 106 -4.63 5.09 2.60
N LEU A 107 -3.56 4.67 1.91
CA LEU A 107 -2.95 3.35 2.14
C LEU A 107 -2.58 3.23 3.63
N ARG A 108 -3.48 2.66 4.43
CA ARG A 108 -3.27 2.45 5.86
C ARG A 108 -2.61 1.10 6.08
N LEU A 109 -1.31 1.13 6.34
CA LEU A 109 -0.58 -0.03 6.84
C LEU A 109 -0.66 -0.01 8.37
N ASN A 110 -1.53 -0.83 8.95
CA ASN A 110 -1.67 -0.98 10.41
C ASN A 110 -1.33 -2.42 10.83
N ALA A 111 -0.08 -2.81 10.61
CA ALA A 111 0.39 -4.14 10.99
C ALA A 111 0.63 -4.19 12.50
N THR A 112 -0.15 -5.00 13.22
CA THR A 112 0.14 -5.40 14.60
C THR A 112 0.86 -6.74 14.56
N HIS A 113 2.14 -6.76 14.93
CA HIS A 113 2.93 -7.98 14.89
C HIS A 113 3.19 -8.49 16.32
N THR A 114 2.64 -9.67 16.63
CA THR A 114 2.57 -10.19 18.01
C THR A 114 3.47 -11.38 18.29
N THR A 115 4.54 -11.60 17.50
CA THR A 115 5.72 -12.49 17.72
C THR A 115 6.09 -13.25 16.43
N VAL A 116 7.39 -13.57 16.27
CA VAL A 116 8.10 -14.33 15.21
C VAL A 116 8.85 -13.51 14.13
N GLY A 117 10.19 -13.63 14.13
CA GLY A 117 11.15 -13.08 13.16
C GLY A 117 12.18 -12.16 13.82
N SER A 118 13.47 -12.40 13.63
CA SER A 118 14.58 -11.66 14.27
C SER A 118 15.28 -10.65 13.34
N GLY A 119 14.69 -10.33 12.17
CA GLY A 119 15.22 -9.32 11.25
C GLY A 119 14.74 -7.89 11.56
N PRO A 120 15.36 -6.85 10.97
CA PRO A 120 14.81 -5.49 10.96
C PRO A 120 13.44 -5.54 10.26
N LYS A 121 12.36 -5.40 11.04
CA LYS A 121 10.99 -5.50 10.52
C LYS A 121 10.53 -4.13 10.06
N LEU A 122 10.32 -3.99 8.76
CA LEU A 122 9.91 -2.76 8.12
C LEU A 122 8.39 -2.78 7.93
N LEU A 123 7.71 -1.74 8.40
CA LEU A 123 6.30 -1.47 8.11
C LEU A 123 6.15 -0.86 6.70
N GLN A 124 7.18 -0.15 6.24
CA GLN A 124 7.26 0.48 4.94
C GLN A 124 8.72 0.66 4.52
N THR A 125 9.02 0.41 3.26
CA THR A 125 10.35 0.63 2.66
C THR A 125 10.19 1.23 1.29
N TRP A 126 11.01 2.24 0.99
CA TRP A 126 11.21 2.74 -0.36
C TRP A 126 12.63 2.43 -0.80
N GLU A 127 12.77 1.58 -1.81
CA GLU A 127 14.06 1.13 -2.32
C GLU A 127 14.30 1.61 -3.75
N PHE A 128 15.56 1.85 -4.08
CA PHE A 128 15.99 2.07 -5.46
C PHE A 128 17.25 1.27 -5.72
N ALA A 129 17.25 0.46 -6.78
CA ALA A 129 18.37 -0.42 -7.14
C ALA A 129 18.87 -1.31 -5.98
N GLY A 130 17.95 -1.82 -5.15
CA GLY A 130 18.26 -2.67 -3.99
C GLY A 130 18.81 -1.92 -2.77
N VAL A 131 18.72 -0.59 -2.76
CA VAL A 131 19.14 0.25 -1.63
C VAL A 131 17.92 0.93 -1.01
N GLU A 132 17.72 0.71 0.29
CA GLU A 132 16.70 1.39 1.09
C GLU A 132 17.00 2.90 1.17
N ARG A 133 16.07 3.72 0.66
CA ARG A 133 16.16 5.17 0.67
C ARG A 133 15.38 5.77 1.84
N SER A 134 14.25 5.16 2.20
CA SER A 134 13.55 5.50 3.44
C SER A 134 12.77 4.32 4.00
N VAL A 135 12.70 4.26 5.32
CA VAL A 135 12.10 3.15 6.07
C VAL A 135 11.21 3.65 7.19
N VAL A 136 10.16 2.91 7.49
CA VAL A 136 9.46 2.96 8.78
C VAL A 136 9.60 1.59 9.41
N ASN A 137 10.29 1.50 10.55
CA ASN A 137 10.47 0.22 11.23
C ASN A 137 9.28 -0.10 12.15
N ILE A 138 9.29 -1.30 12.74
CA ILE A 138 8.22 -1.77 13.64
C ILE A 138 8.08 -0.96 14.93
N THR A 139 9.10 -0.19 15.34
CA THR A 139 9.00 0.72 16.49
C THR A 139 8.38 2.06 16.11
N GLY A 140 8.04 2.26 14.83
CA GLY A 140 7.50 3.51 14.30
C GLY A 140 8.57 4.57 13.98
N SER A 141 9.86 4.22 14.06
CA SER A 141 10.95 5.13 13.75
C SER A 141 11.11 5.28 12.23
N ILE A 142 11.40 6.51 11.79
CA ILE A 142 11.59 6.87 10.39
C ILE A 142 13.09 6.99 10.09
N GLY A 143 13.56 6.23 9.10
CA GLY A 143 14.91 6.34 8.55
C GLY A 143 14.91 6.99 7.18
N VAL A 144 15.86 7.88 6.93
CA VAL A 144 16.16 8.41 5.58
C VAL A 144 17.65 8.20 5.32
N GLY A 145 17.98 7.40 4.30
CA GLY A 145 19.36 7.00 4.00
C GLY A 145 19.98 6.03 5.02
N ILE A 146 19.18 5.44 5.92
CA ILE A 146 19.60 4.48 6.93
C ILE A 146 18.53 3.39 7.10
N THR A 147 18.97 2.16 7.34
CA THR A 147 18.10 0.96 7.42
C THR A 147 17.66 0.63 8.85
N THR A 148 18.44 1.06 9.84
CA THR A 148 18.17 0.82 11.28
C THR A 148 18.17 2.16 12.04
N PRO A 149 17.06 2.89 12.07
CA PRO A 149 16.96 4.15 12.81
C PRO A 149 17.16 3.94 14.32
N SER A 150 18.06 4.72 14.92
CA SER A 150 18.29 4.76 16.38
C SER A 150 17.52 5.89 17.10
N ALA A 151 16.76 6.69 16.36
CA ALA A 151 15.93 7.80 16.86
C ALA A 151 14.57 7.77 16.16
N SER A 152 13.59 8.52 16.69
CA SER A 152 12.24 8.60 16.07
C SER A 152 12.29 9.07 14.62
N ILE A 153 13.21 9.99 14.31
CA ILE A 153 13.60 10.35 12.94
C ILE A 153 15.13 10.31 12.89
N HIS A 154 15.69 9.44 12.04
CA HIS A 154 17.13 9.33 11.81
C HIS A 154 17.41 9.58 10.34
N ILE A 155 18.03 10.72 10.04
CA ILE A 155 18.50 11.06 8.69
C ILE A 155 20.00 10.83 8.67
N SER A 156 20.49 10.03 7.72
CA SER A 156 21.92 9.76 7.54
C SER A 156 22.33 10.01 6.09
N SER A 157 23.48 10.63 5.89
CA SER A 157 24.16 10.69 4.58
C SER A 157 25.41 9.83 4.62
N SER A 158 25.71 9.12 3.52
CA SER A 158 27.03 8.53 3.34
C SER A 158 28.11 9.60 3.22
N LEU A 159 29.34 9.25 3.59
CA LEU A 159 30.51 10.12 3.49
C LEU A 159 30.66 10.69 2.07
N GLY A 160 30.67 12.02 1.95
CA GLY A 160 30.96 12.73 0.69
C GLY A 160 29.77 13.34 -0.07
N LEU A 161 28.60 13.50 0.55
CA LEU A 161 27.39 13.99 -0.12
C LEU A 161 26.81 15.31 0.49
N PRO A 162 25.89 16.00 -0.24
CA PRO A 162 25.29 17.32 0.07
C PRO A 162 24.60 17.41 1.46
N PRO A 163 24.06 18.57 1.90
CA PRO A 163 23.55 18.72 3.26
C PRO A 163 22.50 17.67 3.61
N MET A 164 22.63 17.06 4.80
CA MET A 164 21.72 16.02 5.32
C MET A 164 20.29 16.54 5.51
N LEU A 165 20.15 17.80 5.90
CA LEU A 165 18.87 18.49 6.08
C LEU A 165 19.04 19.94 5.64
N ALA A 166 18.27 20.37 4.65
CA ALA A 166 18.17 21.77 4.25
C ALA A 166 16.84 22.32 4.75
N LEU A 167 16.90 23.40 5.53
CA LEU A 167 15.73 24.12 6.00
C LEU A 167 15.63 25.44 5.25
N THR A 168 14.44 25.75 4.72
CA THR A 168 14.18 27.05 4.10
C THR A 168 14.29 28.15 5.15
N PRO A 169 15.14 29.19 4.95
CA PRO A 169 15.24 30.29 5.89
C PRO A 169 13.92 31.05 6.04
N HIS A 170 13.59 31.47 7.27
CA HIS A 170 12.35 32.15 7.60
C HIS A 170 12.61 33.52 8.25
N HIS A 171 11.81 34.53 7.90
CA HIS A 171 11.83 35.84 8.56
C HIS A 171 10.46 36.54 8.45
N PRO A 172 9.99 37.22 9.53
CA PRO A 172 10.56 37.21 10.88
C PRO A 172 10.43 35.83 11.53
N LEU A 173 11.28 35.50 12.51
CA LEU A 173 11.10 34.25 13.25
C LEU A 173 9.78 34.31 14.05
N PRO A 174 8.95 33.25 14.06
CA PRO A 174 7.63 33.27 14.70
C PRO A 174 7.78 33.36 16.23
N THR A 175 6.93 34.13 16.90
CA THR A 175 7.01 34.33 18.38
C THR A 175 5.84 33.73 19.15
N THR A 176 4.81 33.25 18.45
CA THR A 176 3.60 32.69 19.03
C THR A 176 3.37 31.27 18.53
N GLY A 177 2.92 30.37 19.41
CA GLY A 177 2.62 28.98 19.03
C GLY A 177 3.85 28.16 18.67
N VAL A 178 5.04 28.58 19.09
CA VAL A 178 6.29 27.86 18.86
C VAL A 178 6.57 26.94 20.06
N PRO A 179 6.61 25.61 19.87
CA PRO A 179 6.98 24.68 20.93
C PRO A 179 8.42 24.91 21.40
N THR A 180 8.67 24.85 22.71
CA THR A 180 10.04 24.86 23.29
C THR A 180 10.90 23.78 22.65
N GLY A 181 12.15 24.13 22.32
CA GLY A 181 13.10 23.23 21.63
C GLY A 181 12.99 23.26 20.10
N SER A 182 12.10 24.08 19.54
CA SER A 182 12.02 24.26 18.08
C SER A 182 13.34 24.80 17.51
N PHE A 183 13.72 24.30 16.34
CA PHE A 183 14.88 24.73 15.58
C PHE A 183 14.44 25.41 14.28
N MET A 184 15.03 26.53 13.93
CA MET A 184 14.74 27.24 12.67
C MET A 184 15.99 27.93 12.13
N VAL A 185 16.07 28.11 10.81
CA VAL A 185 17.08 28.94 10.17
C VAL A 185 16.46 30.29 9.86
N SER A 186 17.02 31.39 10.35
CA SER A 186 16.53 32.72 10.00
C SER A 186 17.08 33.15 8.64
N SER A 187 16.32 33.96 7.89
CA SER A 187 16.78 34.57 6.64
C SER A 187 17.66 35.82 6.85
N SER A 188 18.40 35.90 7.96
CA SER A 188 19.48 36.87 8.13
C SER A 188 20.53 36.73 7.03
N VAL A 189 21.40 37.73 6.89
CA VAL A 189 22.56 37.65 5.97
C VAL A 189 23.85 37.67 6.80
N PRO A 190 24.61 36.56 6.88
CA PRO A 190 24.28 35.22 6.37
C PRO A 190 23.14 34.55 7.16
N PRO A 191 22.46 33.53 6.60
CA PRO A 191 21.45 32.76 7.33
C PRO A 191 22.04 32.13 8.59
N LYS A 192 21.27 32.09 9.66
CA LYS A 192 21.74 31.61 10.97
C LYS A 192 20.74 30.63 11.58
N PRO A 193 21.21 29.52 12.19
CA PRO A 193 20.36 28.61 12.95
C PRO A 193 20.02 29.20 14.32
N PHE A 194 18.81 28.92 14.80
CA PHE A 194 18.31 29.34 16.12
C PHE A 194 17.58 28.19 16.82
N PHE A 195 17.63 28.18 18.15
CA PHE A 195 16.75 27.40 19.03
C PHE A 195 15.78 28.30 19.79
N TRP A 196 14.53 27.88 19.86
CA TRP A 196 13.52 28.49 20.71
C TRP A 196 13.57 27.90 22.11
N ASP A 197 13.82 28.72 23.13
CA ASP A 197 13.88 28.28 24.54
C ASP A 197 12.51 28.27 25.25
N GLY A 198 11.46 28.70 24.56
CA GLY A 198 10.12 28.91 25.13
C GLY A 198 9.73 30.39 25.23
N SER A 199 10.69 31.31 25.12
CA SER A 199 10.48 32.76 25.23
C SER A 199 11.14 33.56 24.11
N LEU A 200 12.34 33.17 23.68
CA LEU A 200 13.13 33.88 22.67
C LEU A 200 13.83 32.91 21.71
N TRP A 201 14.14 33.43 20.51
CA TRP A 201 15.02 32.76 19.57
C TRP A 201 16.47 33.05 19.90
N ASN A 202 17.20 32.01 20.30
CA ASN A 202 18.62 32.07 20.59
C ASN A 202 19.39 31.56 19.39
N ALA A 203 20.26 32.39 18.82
CA ALA A 203 21.11 31.93 17.72
C ALA A 203 22.14 30.92 18.24
N LEU A 204 22.40 29.89 17.47
CA LEU A 204 23.54 29.00 17.71
C LEU A 204 24.74 29.61 17.00
N TYR A 205 25.63 30.22 17.77
CA TYR A 205 26.93 30.71 17.33
C TYR A 205 28.00 30.36 18.36
#